data_AF-A0A067N5S7-F1
#
_entry.id   AF-A0A067N5S7-F1
#
_cell.length_a   1.000
_cell.length_b   1.000
_cell.length_c   1.000
_cell.angle_alpha   90.00
_cell.angle_beta   90.00
_cell.angle_gamma   90.00
#
_symmetry.space_group_name_H-M   'P 1'
#
loop_
_entity.id
_entity.type
_entity.pdbx_description
1 polymer ?
#
loop_
_entity_poly.entity_id
_entity_poly.type
_entity_poly.pdbx_seq_one_letter_code
_entity_poly.pdbx_strand_id
1 'polypeptide(L)'
;MSPGSLSHGSARQLILERDDHRDLIAGDYDDKYMTPEAYEYHAKVNRPTVPLEAAHIIPEYLANTPAEQLSKEQEAEADRWLGSDVAPDAKIHKLSLMWVMLQYFGGEDIYNDLKGDRIHHPSNLLSLAQHDHHRFDYQSLWFEPLVCYRYFPPLLGSNWSS
;
A
#
# COMPACT_ATOMS: atom_id res chain seq x y z
N MET A 1 -2.00 -20.66 -12.97
CA MET A 1 -2.01 -19.43 -13.79
C MET A 1 -0.88 -18.58 -13.29
N SER A 2 0.08 -18.18 -14.13
CA SER A 2 0.97 -17.07 -13.74
C SER A 2 0.05 -15.88 -13.50
N PRO A 3 0.04 -15.26 -12.31
CA PRO A 3 -0.76 -14.06 -12.11
C PRO A 3 -0.26 -13.03 -13.12
N GLY A 4 -1.03 -12.81 -14.18
CA GLY A 4 -0.72 -11.74 -15.13
C GLY A 4 -0.67 -10.44 -14.36
N SER A 5 0.31 -9.59 -14.66
CA SER A 5 0.46 -8.29 -13.99
C SER A 5 -0.88 -7.56 -14.00
N LEU A 6 -1.44 -7.30 -12.82
CA LEU A 6 -2.65 -6.53 -12.71
C LEU A 6 -2.39 -5.13 -13.26
N SER A 7 -3.35 -4.59 -14.04
CA SER A 7 -3.29 -3.18 -14.39
C SER A 7 -3.47 -2.33 -13.12
N HIS A 8 -2.89 -1.13 -13.10
CA HIS A 8 -3.04 -0.20 -11.98
C HIS A 8 -4.53 0.03 -11.61
N GLY A 9 -5.42 0.14 -12.60
CA GLY A 9 -6.85 0.30 -12.37
C GLY A 9 -7.51 -0.92 -11.73
N SER A 10 -7.18 -2.13 -12.19
CA SER A 10 -7.70 -3.38 -11.62
C SER A 10 -7.17 -3.60 -10.19
N ALA A 11 -5.90 -3.29 -9.96
CA ALA A 11 -5.27 -3.39 -8.65
C ALA A 11 -5.91 -2.43 -7.63
N ARG A 12 -6.16 -1.17 -8.04
CA ARG A 12 -6.87 -0.18 -7.23
C ARG A 12 -8.28 -0.67 -6.85
N GLN A 13 -9.04 -1.24 -7.78
CA GLN A 13 -10.36 -1.76 -7.45
C GLN A 13 -10.30 -2.90 -6.43
N LEU A 14 -9.36 -3.84 -6.59
CA LEU A 14 -9.20 -4.97 -5.67
C LEU A 14 -8.87 -4.54 -4.24
N ILE A 15 -8.03 -3.52 -4.05
CA ILE A 15 -7.72 -3.03 -2.70
C ILE A 15 -8.88 -2.24 -2.08
N LEU A 16 -9.64 -1.49 -2.87
CA LEU A 16 -10.83 -0.80 -2.37
C LEU A 16 -11.85 -1.82 -1.86
N GLU A 17 -12.08 -2.89 -2.62
CA GLU A 17 -12.96 -3.99 -2.18
C GLU A 17 -12.42 -4.71 -0.93
N ARG A 18 -11.10 -4.97 -0.85
CA ARG A 18 -10.45 -5.58 0.32
C ARG A 18 -10.63 -4.75 1.58
N ASP A 19 -10.48 -3.43 1.47
CA ASP A 19 -10.46 -2.50 2.60
C ASP A 19 -11.85 -1.92 2.94
N ASP A 20 -12.90 -2.44 2.30
CA ASP A 20 -14.29 -1.96 2.44
C ASP A 20 -14.44 -0.48 2.06
N HIS A 21 -13.70 -0.07 1.01
CA HIS A 21 -13.64 1.29 0.48
C HIS A 21 -13.22 2.32 1.52
N ARG A 22 -12.37 1.93 2.48
CA ARG A 22 -11.87 2.82 3.53
C ARG A 22 -10.41 3.19 3.35
N ASP A 23 -10.10 4.39 3.80
CA ASP A 23 -8.76 4.80 4.16
C ASP A 23 -8.30 3.99 5.38
N LEU A 24 -7.11 3.39 5.30
CA LEU A 24 -6.57 2.52 6.35
C LEU A 24 -6.12 3.26 7.63
N ILE A 25 -6.07 4.60 7.61
CA ILE A 25 -5.54 5.44 8.69
C ILE A 25 -6.66 6.17 9.43
N ALA A 26 -7.38 7.05 8.73
CA ALA A 26 -8.48 7.86 9.23
C ALA A 26 -9.82 7.11 9.26
N GLY A 27 -9.97 6.08 8.41
CA GLY A 27 -11.22 5.35 8.23
C GLY A 27 -12.26 6.10 7.40
N ASP A 28 -11.84 7.11 6.64
CA ASP A 28 -12.69 7.84 5.70
C ASP A 28 -13.05 6.94 4.50
N TYR A 29 -14.19 7.18 3.86
CA TYR A 29 -14.69 6.30 2.81
C TYR A 29 -14.52 6.88 1.40
N ASP A 30 -14.32 6.02 0.40
CA ASP A 30 -14.25 6.44 -1.00
C ASP A 30 -15.59 6.97 -1.51
N ASP A 31 -15.60 8.15 -2.13
CA ASP A 31 -16.83 8.81 -2.61
C ASP A 31 -17.42 8.20 -3.90
N LYS A 32 -16.62 7.43 -4.64
CA LYS A 32 -16.91 7.03 -6.02
C LYS A 32 -17.27 5.56 -6.17
N TYR A 33 -16.67 4.68 -5.37
CA TYR A 33 -16.79 3.23 -5.54
C TYR A 33 -17.67 2.54 -4.49
N MET A 34 -18.23 3.29 -3.52
CA MET A 34 -19.15 2.72 -2.54
C MET A 34 -20.41 2.14 -3.18
N THR A 35 -20.82 0.96 -2.70
CA THR A 35 -22.14 0.41 -3.03
C THR A 35 -23.24 1.20 -2.29
N PRO A 36 -24.50 1.17 -2.76
CA PRO A 36 -25.62 1.79 -2.06
C PRO A 36 -25.74 1.36 -0.59
N GLU A 37 -25.47 0.09 -0.28
CA GLU A 37 -25.51 -0.45 1.08
C GLU A 37 -24.42 0.15 1.97
N ALA A 38 -23.19 0.27 1.44
CA ALA A 38 -22.09 0.94 2.13
C ALA A 38 -22.43 2.41 2.38
N TYR A 39 -23.06 3.08 1.42
CA TYR A 39 -23.51 4.48 1.54
C TYR A 39 -24.56 4.64 2.65
N GLU A 40 -25.54 3.75 2.73
CA GLU A 40 -26.55 3.78 3.81
C GLU A 40 -25.96 3.55 5.19
N TYR A 41 -24.98 2.64 5.32
CA TYR A 41 -24.25 2.45 6.57
C TYR A 41 -23.44 3.70 6.93
N HIS A 42 -22.74 4.27 5.96
CA HIS A 42 -21.93 5.47 6.11
C HIS A 42 -22.74 6.69 6.56
N ALA A 43 -23.91 6.90 5.95
CA ALA A 43 -24.84 7.96 6.32
C ALA A 43 -25.24 7.90 7.81
N LYS A 44 -25.17 6.72 8.45
CA LYS A 44 -25.45 6.55 9.88
C LYS A 44 -24.25 6.87 10.77
N VAL A 45 -23.03 6.63 10.30
CA VAL A 45 -21.80 6.87 11.09
C VAL A 45 -21.24 8.29 10.94
N ASN A 46 -21.79 9.08 10.01
CA ASN A 46 -21.45 10.49 9.79
C ASN A 46 -19.94 10.73 9.61
N ARG A 47 -19.30 9.87 8.81
CA ARG A 47 -17.91 10.03 8.39
C ARG A 47 -17.84 10.88 7.11
N PRO A 48 -16.68 11.48 6.79
CA PRO A 48 -16.50 12.15 5.50
C PRO A 48 -16.19 11.12 4.40
N THR A 49 -16.61 11.44 3.18
CA THR A 49 -16.17 10.72 1.98
C THR A 49 -15.05 11.49 1.30
N VAL A 50 -13.99 10.80 0.90
CA VAL A 50 -12.82 11.38 0.23
C VAL A 50 -12.35 10.42 -0.87
N PRO A 51 -11.83 10.92 -2.00
CA PRO A 51 -11.24 10.05 -3.01
C PRO A 51 -10.06 9.25 -2.44
N LEU A 52 -10.06 7.94 -2.64
CA LEU A 52 -8.97 7.07 -2.20
C LEU A 52 -8.02 6.71 -3.34
N GLU A 53 -6.75 6.55 -3.01
CA GLU A 53 -5.64 6.23 -3.89
C GLU A 53 -5.02 4.88 -3.50
N ALA A 54 -4.32 4.26 -4.46
CA ALA A 54 -3.56 3.04 -4.24
C ALA A 54 -2.10 3.43 -3.95
N ALA A 55 -1.71 3.35 -2.68
CA ALA A 55 -0.34 3.65 -2.24
C ALA A 55 0.50 2.38 -2.23
N HIS A 56 1.65 2.41 -2.91
CA HIS A 56 2.56 1.26 -2.95
C HIS A 56 3.44 1.22 -1.70
N ILE A 57 3.50 0.08 -1.01
CA ILE A 57 4.43 -0.14 0.12
C ILE A 57 5.88 -0.11 -0.41
N ILE A 58 6.13 -0.86 -1.47
CA ILE A 58 7.35 -0.79 -2.28
C ILE A 58 7.00 -0.01 -3.55
N PRO A 59 7.48 1.23 -3.69
CA PRO A 59 7.24 2.03 -4.88
C PRO A 59 7.69 1.33 -6.17
N GLU A 60 6.95 1.55 -7.25
CA GLU A 60 7.22 0.96 -8.56
C GLU A 60 8.64 1.23 -9.08
N TYR A 61 9.15 2.45 -8.84
CA TYR A 61 10.51 2.81 -9.23
C TYR A 61 11.58 2.01 -8.46
N LEU A 62 11.32 1.55 -7.23
CA LEU A 62 12.26 0.68 -6.51
C LEU A 62 12.16 -0.75 -7.02
N ALA A 63 10.94 -1.25 -7.25
CA ALA A 63 10.69 -2.61 -7.71
C ALA A 63 11.23 -2.91 -9.12
N ASN A 64 11.29 -1.89 -9.98
CA ASN A 64 11.74 -2.02 -11.38
C ASN A 64 13.22 -1.68 -11.59
N THR A 65 13.99 -1.41 -10.52
CA THR A 65 15.39 -0.99 -10.64
C THR A 65 16.33 -2.04 -10.05
N PRO A 66 17.18 -2.70 -10.86
CA PRO A 66 18.37 -3.36 -10.34
C PRO A 66 19.25 -2.29 -9.66
N ALA A 67 19.73 -2.54 -8.45
CA ALA A 67 20.51 -1.58 -7.65
C ALA A 67 21.73 -0.96 -8.39
N GLU A 68 22.16 -1.56 -9.49
CA GLU A 68 23.34 -1.20 -10.27
C GLU A 68 23.03 -0.28 -11.48
N GLN A 69 21.76 -0.04 -11.84
CA GLN A 69 21.41 0.74 -13.03
C GLN A 69 20.06 1.47 -12.86
N LEU A 70 20.06 2.65 -12.22
CA LEU A 70 19.02 3.64 -12.47
C LEU A 70 19.17 4.12 -13.93
N SER A 71 18.23 3.75 -14.80
CA SER A 71 18.24 4.23 -16.18
C SER A 71 17.87 5.72 -16.21
N LYS A 72 18.26 6.43 -17.28
CA LYS A 72 17.87 7.85 -17.50
C LYS A 72 16.35 8.07 -17.51
N GLU A 73 15.58 7.04 -17.86
CA GLU A 73 14.11 7.10 -17.84
C GLU A 73 13.57 7.05 -16.41
N GLN A 74 14.23 6.31 -15.52
CA GLN A 74 13.88 6.21 -14.10
C GLN A 74 14.31 7.46 -13.31
N GLU A 75 15.41 8.11 -13.70
CA GLU A 75 15.75 9.46 -13.20
C GLU A 75 14.65 10.48 -13.55
N ALA A 76 14.09 10.40 -14.77
CA ALA A 76 13.01 11.24 -15.24
C ALA A 76 11.67 10.96 -14.52
N GLU A 77 11.41 9.69 -14.17
CA GLU A 77 10.22 9.31 -13.39
C GLU A 77 10.34 9.71 -11.91
N ALA A 78 11.52 9.55 -11.31
CA ALA A 78 11.82 10.11 -10.00
C ALA A 78 11.74 11.64 -10.00
N ASP A 79 12.06 12.32 -11.12
CA ASP A 79 11.85 13.76 -11.35
C ASP A 79 10.37 14.14 -11.32
N ARG A 80 9.47 13.34 -11.90
CA ARG A 80 8.03 13.62 -11.85
C ARG A 80 7.47 13.59 -10.45
N TRP A 81 7.90 12.61 -9.63
CA TRP A 81 7.34 12.38 -8.31
C TRP A 81 7.97 13.23 -7.22
N LEU A 82 9.29 13.43 -7.26
CA LEU A 82 9.99 14.28 -6.29
C LEU A 82 9.92 15.76 -6.68
N GLY A 83 9.55 16.05 -7.92
CA GLY A 83 9.58 17.39 -8.51
C GLY A 83 10.95 17.69 -9.09
N SER A 84 10.97 18.44 -10.21
CA SER A 84 12.19 18.87 -10.90
C SER A 84 13.13 19.72 -10.05
N ASP A 85 12.62 20.24 -8.94
CA ASP A 85 13.35 21.11 -8.01
C ASP A 85 14.17 20.31 -6.98
N VAL A 86 13.99 18.99 -6.94
CA VAL A 86 14.78 18.11 -6.05
C VAL A 86 16.05 17.69 -6.74
N ALA A 87 17.18 18.12 -6.20
CA ALA A 87 18.51 17.79 -6.71
C ALA A 87 18.65 16.27 -6.94
N PRO A 88 19.29 15.81 -8.03
CA PRO A 88 19.48 14.38 -8.33
C PRO A 88 20.00 13.57 -7.13
N ASP A 89 20.94 14.15 -6.37
CA ASP A 89 21.52 13.55 -5.17
C ASP A 89 20.48 13.27 -4.07
N ALA A 90 19.47 14.14 -3.93
CA ALA A 90 18.41 13.96 -2.93
C ALA A 90 17.47 12.80 -3.32
N LYS A 91 17.29 12.52 -4.61
CA LYS A 91 16.52 11.35 -5.07
C LYS A 91 17.26 10.06 -4.76
N ILE A 92 18.53 9.97 -5.13
CA ILE A 92 19.39 8.80 -4.83
C ILE A 92 19.45 8.58 -3.31
N HIS A 93 19.51 9.65 -2.53
CA HIS A 93 19.47 9.56 -1.08
C HIS A 93 18.16 8.97 -0.56
N LYS A 94 17.00 9.42 -1.07
CA LYS A 94 15.69 8.87 -0.69
C LYS A 94 15.56 7.39 -1.05
N LEU A 95 16.02 7.00 -2.25
CA LEU A 95 16.04 5.61 -2.70
C LEU A 95 16.92 4.74 -1.80
N SER A 96 18.13 5.19 -1.54
CA SER A 96 19.10 4.49 -0.70
C SER A 96 18.55 4.34 0.72
N LEU A 97 17.90 5.38 1.25
CA LEU A 97 17.28 5.34 2.58
C LEU A 97 16.12 4.36 2.63
N MET A 98 15.20 4.37 1.66
CA MET A 98 14.09 3.41 1.59
C MET A 98 14.59 1.98 1.47
N TRP A 99 15.59 1.73 0.62
CA TRP A 99 16.22 0.43 0.48
C TRP A 99 16.80 -0.07 1.80
N VAL A 100 17.55 0.78 2.50
CA VAL A 100 18.08 0.47 3.84
C VAL A 100 16.94 0.20 4.81
N MET A 101 15.88 1.00 4.85
CA MET A 101 14.74 0.75 5.73
C MET A 101 14.10 -0.62 5.46
N LEU A 102 13.91 -1.00 4.19
CA LEU A 102 13.35 -2.30 3.83
C LEU A 102 14.27 -3.45 4.24
N GLN A 103 15.59 -3.31 4.06
CA GLN A 103 16.54 -4.35 4.47
C GLN A 103 16.58 -4.55 6.00
N TYR A 104 16.49 -3.47 6.77
CA TYR A 104 16.61 -3.55 8.23
C TYR A 104 15.27 -3.80 8.95
N PHE A 105 14.15 -3.32 8.40
CA PHE A 105 12.84 -3.34 9.06
C PHE A 105 11.76 -4.12 8.30
N GLY A 106 11.98 -4.45 7.04
CA GLY A 106 10.99 -5.12 6.19
C GLY A 106 10.81 -6.63 6.48
N GLY A 107 11.69 -7.22 7.29
CA GLY A 107 11.75 -8.67 7.49
C GLY A 107 12.47 -9.39 6.37
N GLU A 108 12.52 -10.72 6.44
CA GLU A 108 13.13 -11.52 5.39
C GLU A 108 12.32 -11.40 4.09
N ASP A 109 12.99 -10.91 3.05
CA ASP A 109 12.59 -11.00 1.64
C ASP A 109 11.43 -10.12 1.12
N ILE A 110 10.92 -9.16 1.89
CA ILE A 110 9.78 -8.30 1.48
C ILE A 110 9.97 -7.63 0.11
N TYR A 111 11.22 -7.23 -0.21
CA TYR A 111 11.52 -6.62 -1.48
C TYR A 111 11.35 -7.60 -2.65
N ASN A 112 11.85 -8.83 -2.52
CA ASN A 112 11.70 -9.83 -3.57
C ASN A 112 10.26 -10.33 -3.67
N ASP A 113 9.52 -10.29 -2.56
CA ASP A 113 8.12 -10.67 -2.52
C ASP A 113 7.18 -9.68 -3.18
N LEU A 114 7.55 -8.40 -3.27
CA LEU A 114 6.66 -7.34 -3.75
C LEU A 114 7.17 -6.64 -5.03
N LYS A 115 8.29 -7.09 -5.62
CA LYS A 115 8.81 -6.55 -6.88
C LYS A 115 8.28 -7.26 -8.14
N GLY A 116 8.57 -6.68 -9.31
CA GLY A 116 8.23 -7.25 -10.62
C GLY A 116 6.73 -7.45 -10.82
N ASP A 117 6.30 -8.64 -11.22
CA ASP A 117 4.87 -8.96 -11.47
C ASP A 117 3.96 -8.73 -10.25
N ARG A 118 4.55 -8.64 -9.04
CA ARG A 118 3.83 -8.42 -7.79
C ARG A 118 3.74 -6.96 -7.36
N ILE A 119 4.25 -6.02 -8.17
CA ILE A 119 4.23 -4.59 -7.83
C ILE A 119 2.80 -4.06 -7.61
N HIS A 120 1.86 -4.53 -8.45
CA HIS A 120 0.43 -4.24 -8.37
C HIS A 120 -0.36 -5.29 -7.56
N HIS A 121 0.33 -6.18 -6.84
CA HIS A 121 -0.36 -7.17 -6.00
C HIS A 121 -1.02 -6.45 -4.81
N PRO A 122 -2.24 -6.84 -4.38
CA PRO A 122 -2.88 -6.23 -3.23
C PRO A 122 -1.99 -6.16 -1.98
N SER A 123 -1.14 -7.17 -1.75
CA SER A 123 -0.18 -7.16 -0.62
C SER A 123 0.83 -6.02 -0.63
N ASN A 124 1.09 -5.40 -1.79
CA ASN A 124 1.98 -4.23 -1.92
C ASN A 124 1.21 -2.91 -1.97
N LEU A 125 -0.11 -2.92 -1.81
CA LEU A 125 -0.97 -1.77 -2.02
C LEU A 125 -1.81 -1.48 -0.78
N LEU A 126 -1.92 -0.19 -0.46
CA LEU A 126 -2.71 0.37 0.62
C LEU A 126 -3.78 1.28 0.04
N SER A 127 -5.00 1.22 0.57
CA SER A 127 -6.07 2.17 0.27
C SER A 127 -5.92 3.38 1.18
N LEU A 128 -5.48 4.52 0.64
CA LEU A 128 -5.22 5.74 1.40
C LEU A 128 -5.88 6.96 0.73
N ALA A 129 -6.42 7.87 1.53
CA ALA A 129 -6.79 9.20 1.12
C ALA A 129 -5.51 9.97 0.71
N GLN A 130 -5.64 10.88 -0.25
CA GLN A 130 -4.49 11.59 -0.82
C GLN A 130 -3.54 12.22 0.23
N HIS A 131 -4.09 12.77 1.31
CA HIS A 131 -3.29 13.40 2.37
C HIS A 131 -2.46 12.39 3.16
N ASP A 132 -3.00 11.21 3.47
CA ASP A 132 -2.28 10.15 4.17
C ASP A 132 -1.34 9.38 3.23
N HIS A 133 -1.69 9.25 1.94
CA HIS A 133 -0.79 8.75 0.90
C HIS A 133 0.47 9.62 0.81
N HIS A 134 0.32 10.95 0.74
CA HIS A 134 1.47 11.85 0.78
C HIS A 134 2.29 11.66 2.07
N ARG A 135 1.65 11.59 3.23
CA ARG A 135 2.37 11.39 4.50
C ARG A 135 3.18 10.09 4.51
N PHE A 136 2.63 9.03 3.93
CA PHE A 136 3.30 7.75 3.74
C PHE A 136 4.52 7.88 2.81
N ASP A 137 4.35 8.48 1.63
CA ASP A 137 5.43 8.70 0.66
C ASP A 137 6.57 9.59 1.17
N TYR A 138 6.25 10.54 2.06
CA TYR A 138 7.21 11.41 2.73
C TYR A 138 7.76 10.81 4.03
N GLN A 139 7.47 9.54 4.34
CA GLN A 139 7.96 8.84 5.54
C GLN A 139 7.57 9.53 6.85
N SER A 140 6.49 10.31 6.84
CA SER A 140 5.88 10.94 8.02
C SER A 140 4.74 10.11 8.63
N LEU A 141 4.52 8.92 8.06
CA LEU A 141 3.58 7.90 8.49
C LEU A 141 4.24 6.53 8.26
N TRP A 142 4.21 5.65 9.26
CA TRP A 142 4.66 4.27 9.16
C TRP A 142 3.72 3.36 9.97
N PHE A 143 3.68 2.08 9.59
CA PHE A 143 2.92 1.07 10.31
C PHE A 143 3.87 0.31 11.23
N GLU A 144 3.43 0.07 12.47
CA GLU A 144 4.14 -0.80 13.40
C GLU A 144 3.48 -2.18 13.42
N PRO A 145 4.27 -3.26 13.53
CA PRO A 145 3.71 -4.59 13.67
C PRO A 145 2.93 -4.67 14.98
N LEU A 146 1.63 -4.93 14.87
CA LEU A 146 0.85 -5.27 16.05
C LEU A 146 1.19 -6.70 16.47
N VAL A 147 1.53 -6.88 17.75
CA VAL A 147 1.57 -8.21 18.36
C VAL A 147 0.12 -8.69 18.45
N CYS A 148 -0.35 -9.32 17.37
CA CYS A 148 -1.63 -10.00 17.37
C CYS A 148 -1.51 -11.25 18.25
N TYR A 149 -1.83 -11.11 19.53
CA TYR A 149 -2.27 -12.26 20.30
C TYR A 149 -3.52 -12.79 19.60
N ARG A 150 -3.38 -13.84 18.79
CA ARG A 150 -4.53 -14.59 18.31
C ARG A 150 -5.24 -15.11 19.56
N TYR A 151 -6.22 -14.36 20.03
CA TYR A 151 -7.28 -14.90 20.86
C TYR A 151 -7.98 -15.93 19.97
N PHE A 152 -7.49 -17.17 19.99
CA PHE A 152 -8.33 -18.30 19.68
C PHE A 152 -9.28 -18.40 20.87
N PRO A 153 -10.55 -17.95 20.77
CA PRO A 153 -11.51 -18.35 21.79
C PRO A 153 -11.42 -19.87 21.86
N PRO A 154 -11.26 -20.47 23.06
CA PRO A 154 -11.29 -21.91 23.19
C PRO A 154 -12.56 -22.39 22.49
N LEU A 155 -12.41 -23.26 21.49
CA LEU A 155 -13.53 -23.88 20.81
C LEU A 155 -14.40 -24.50 21.92
N LEU A 156 -15.52 -23.85 22.22
CA LEU A 156 -16.50 -24.35 23.17
C LEU A 156 -16.84 -25.77 22.73
N GLY A 157 -16.61 -26.72 23.64
CA GLY A 157 -16.43 -28.13 23.35
C GLY A 157 -17.44 -28.70 22.36
N SER A 158 -16.93 -29.15 21.22
CA SER A 158 -17.64 -30.11 20.38
C SER A 158 -17.57 -31.46 21.10
N ASN A 159 -18.64 -31.78 21.82
CA ASN A 159 -18.93 -33.13 22.29
C ASN A 159 -19.11 -34.05 21.08
N TRP A 160 -18.03 -34.64 20.59
CA TRP A 160 -18.09 -35.80 19.73
C TRP A 160 -18.24 -37.03 20.64
N SER A 161 -19.48 -37.43 20.89
CA SER A 161 -19.79 -38.74 21.45
C SER A 161 -19.43 -39.80 20.40
N SER A 162 -18.52 -40.69 20.80
CA SER A 162 -18.11 -41.94 20.14
C SER A 162 -19.26 -42.87 19.83
#